data_AF-A0A921Z3D7-F1
#
_entry.id   AF-A0A921Z3D7-F1
#
_cell.length_a   1.000
_cell.length_b   1.000
_cell.length_c   1.000
_cell.angle_alpha   90.00
_cell.angle_beta   90.00
_cell.angle_gamma   90.00
#
_symmetry.space_group_name_H-M   'P 1'
#
loop_
_entity.id
_entity.type
_entity.pdbx_description
1 polymer ?
#
loop_
_entity_poly.entity_id
_entity_poly.type
_entity_poly.pdbx_seq_one_letter_code
_entity_poly.pdbx_strand_id
1 'polypeptide(L)'
;MLSLWEEIAQLADFDKDGMITVDEFKQAVMNSCVGRKYDDFPQSMKAFIETNFRMIDLNSDGIINIEEYRYDCVQRMVLEDIKIVDDAFYSLLNDDDRRRGGLTLSRYQELFAQFLGNTNENCEAIHLFGPLEF
;
A
#
# COMPACT_ATOMS: atom_id res chain seq x y z
N MET A 1 4.86 25.33 -3.24
CA MET A 1 4.55 23.89 -3.29
C MET A 1 4.61 23.43 -1.86
N LEU A 2 3.51 22.94 -1.31
CA LEU A 2 3.52 22.41 0.06
C LEU A 2 4.38 21.15 0.07
N SER A 3 5.08 20.91 1.16
CA SER A 3 5.75 19.63 1.42
C SER A 3 4.71 18.53 1.64
N LEU A 4 5.09 17.27 1.44
CA LEU A 4 4.21 16.12 1.74
C LEU A 4 3.69 16.17 3.18
N TRP A 5 4.53 16.62 4.12
CA TRP A 5 4.14 16.82 5.51
C TRP A 5 3.01 17.84 5.66
N GLU A 6 3.13 19.01 5.03
CA GLU A 6 2.10 20.05 5.11
C GLU A 6 0.76 19.60 4.51
N GLU A 7 0.79 18.82 3.42
CA GLU A 7 -0.43 18.28 2.81
C GLU A 7 -1.10 17.21 3.70
N ILE A 8 -0.31 16.35 4.36
CA ILE A 8 -0.84 15.35 5.29
C ILE A 8 -1.34 16.02 6.58
N ALA A 9 -0.63 16.99 7.12
CA ALA A 9 -1.04 17.75 8.31
C ALA A 9 -2.36 18.47 8.07
N GLN A 10 -2.55 19.12 6.91
CA GLN A 10 -3.85 19.73 6.57
C GLN A 10 -5.03 18.75 6.57
N LEU A 11 -4.76 17.46 6.38
CA LEU A 11 -5.77 16.42 6.28
C LEU A 11 -6.01 15.69 7.61
N ALA A 12 -4.99 15.61 8.48
CA ALA A 12 -5.02 14.77 9.68
C ALA A 12 -4.76 15.49 11.00
N ASP A 13 -4.03 16.61 11.03
CA ASP A 13 -3.78 17.40 12.25
C ASP A 13 -5.05 18.21 12.59
N PHE A 14 -5.95 17.60 13.38
CA PHE A 14 -7.28 18.16 13.62
C PHE A 14 -7.26 19.25 14.68
N ASP A 15 -6.38 19.13 15.68
CA ASP A 15 -6.24 20.13 16.73
C ASP A 15 -5.21 21.24 16.39
N LYS A 16 -4.44 21.06 15.31
CA LYS A 16 -3.47 22.01 14.76
C LYS A 16 -2.30 22.27 15.71
N ASP A 17 -1.90 21.26 16.48
CA ASP A 17 -0.76 21.34 17.37
C ASP A 17 0.59 21.10 16.64
N GLY A 18 0.54 20.74 15.36
CA GLY A 18 1.70 20.47 14.52
C GLY A 18 2.20 19.03 14.61
N MET A 19 1.48 18.15 15.28
CA MET A 19 1.71 16.72 15.37
C MET A 19 0.50 15.97 14.78
N ILE A 20 0.70 14.71 14.40
CA ILE A 20 -0.40 13.83 13.99
C ILE A 20 -0.35 12.61 14.89
N THR A 21 -1.37 12.46 15.73
CA THR A 21 -1.55 11.30 16.58
C THR A 21 -2.00 10.08 15.77
N VAL A 22 -1.91 8.89 16.37
CA VAL A 22 -2.39 7.65 15.75
C VAL A 22 -3.89 7.72 15.46
N ASP A 23 -4.67 8.31 16.36
CA ASP A 23 -6.13 8.40 16.21
C ASP A 23 -6.52 9.41 15.12
N GLU A 24 -5.83 10.54 15.05
CA GLU A 24 -5.95 11.50 13.97
C GLU A 24 -5.64 10.89 12.60
N PHE A 25 -4.52 10.18 12.50
CA PHE A 25 -4.14 9.50 11.26
C PHE A 25 -5.19 8.45 10.85
N LYS A 26 -5.64 7.61 11.78
CA LYS A 26 -6.70 6.62 11.50
C LYS A 26 -7.97 7.29 11.02
N GLN A 27 -8.42 8.36 11.68
CA GLN A 27 -9.64 9.07 11.31
C GLN A 27 -9.52 9.76 9.96
N ALA A 28 -8.36 10.36 9.66
CA ALA A 28 -8.02 10.91 8.36
C ALA A 28 -8.09 9.86 7.24
N VAL A 29 -7.48 8.69 7.45
CA VAL A 29 -7.53 7.56 6.52
C VAL A 29 -8.97 7.08 6.33
N MET A 30 -9.74 6.91 7.40
CA MET A 30 -11.15 6.53 7.31
C MET A 30 -11.96 7.52 6.46
N ASN A 31 -11.82 8.82 6.71
CA ASN A 31 -12.56 9.86 5.98
C ASN A 31 -12.18 9.94 4.50
N SER A 32 -10.92 9.65 4.18
CA SER A 32 -10.33 9.91 2.86
C SER A 32 -10.23 8.67 1.97
N CYS A 33 -10.27 7.47 2.54
CA CYS A 33 -9.98 6.23 1.80
C CYS A 33 -11.13 5.21 1.84
N VAL A 34 -11.90 5.14 2.92
CA VAL A 34 -12.95 4.11 3.06
C VAL A 34 -14.05 4.31 2.00
N GLY A 35 -14.35 3.24 1.28
CA GLY A 35 -15.35 3.23 0.22
C GLY A 35 -14.96 4.03 -1.04
N ARG A 36 -13.71 4.47 -1.17
CA ARG A 36 -13.23 5.26 -2.31
C ARG A 36 -12.30 4.46 -3.20
N LYS A 37 -12.26 4.80 -4.48
CA LYS A 37 -11.25 4.28 -5.41
C LYS A 37 -9.99 5.12 -5.32
N TYR A 38 -8.87 4.56 -5.77
CA TYR A 38 -7.59 5.27 -5.83
C TYR A 38 -7.72 6.64 -6.52
N ASP A 39 -8.48 6.73 -7.62
CA ASP A 39 -8.70 7.98 -8.36
C ASP A 39 -9.34 9.09 -7.52
N ASP A 40 -10.05 8.75 -6.45
CA ASP A 40 -10.72 9.70 -5.55
C ASP A 40 -9.85 10.09 -4.35
N PHE A 41 -8.65 9.54 -4.22
CA PHE A 41 -7.74 9.83 -3.10
C PHE A 41 -7.13 11.24 -3.21
N PRO A 42 -6.76 11.85 -2.07
CA PRO A 42 -5.96 13.07 -2.04
C PRO A 42 -4.65 12.93 -2.81
N GLN A 43 -4.17 14.02 -3.42
CA GLN A 43 -2.94 14.01 -4.21
C GLN A 43 -1.71 13.58 -3.40
N SER A 44 -1.61 13.97 -2.14
CA SER A 44 -0.56 13.55 -1.21
C SER A 44 -0.52 12.03 -1.04
N MET A 45 -1.69 11.40 -0.86
CA MET A 45 -1.83 9.95 -0.73
C MET A 45 -1.45 9.24 -2.03
N LYS A 46 -1.88 9.77 -3.18
CA LYS A 46 -1.48 9.23 -4.49
C LYS A 46 0.03 9.27 -4.69
N ALA A 47 0.66 10.41 -4.39
CA ALA A 47 2.10 10.59 -4.49
C ALA A 47 2.88 9.65 -3.54
N PHE A 48 2.35 9.43 -2.32
CA PHE A 48 2.90 8.47 -1.38
C PHE A 48 2.85 7.04 -1.94
N ILE A 49 1.69 6.60 -2.45
CA ILE A 49 1.51 5.25 -3.03
C ILE A 49 2.43 5.04 -4.24
N GLU A 50 2.50 6.00 -5.16
CA GLU A 50 3.41 5.92 -6.32
C GLU A 50 4.88 5.87 -5.92
N THR A 51 5.25 6.60 -4.85
CA THR A 51 6.62 6.57 -4.34
C THR A 51 6.94 5.23 -3.69
N ASN A 52 5.98 4.62 -2.99
CA ASN A 52 6.16 3.27 -2.44
C ASN A 52 6.37 2.24 -3.54
N PHE A 53 5.56 2.27 -4.61
CA PHE A 53 5.77 1.42 -5.79
C PHE A 53 7.19 1.54 -6.35
N ARG A 54 7.67 2.77 -6.59
CA ARG A 54 9.02 3.02 -7.12
C ARG A 54 10.16 2.56 -6.20
N MET A 55 9.92 2.47 -4.89
CA MET A 55 10.93 1.94 -3.96
C MET A 55 11.02 0.41 -4.02
N ILE A 56 9.92 -0.26 -4.33
CA ILE A 56 9.85 -1.72 -4.43
C ILE A 56 10.27 -2.22 -5.82
N ASP A 57 9.93 -1.48 -6.87
CA ASP A 57 10.37 -1.72 -8.27
C ASP A 57 11.86 -1.39 -8.44
N LEU A 58 12.71 -2.30 -7.94
CA LEU A 58 14.16 -2.13 -7.81
C LEU A 58 14.85 -2.06 -9.18
N ASN A 59 14.32 -2.77 -10.17
CA ASN A 59 14.88 -2.79 -11.52
C ASN A 59 14.26 -1.70 -12.45
N SER A 60 13.22 -1.00 -11.98
CA SER A 60 12.50 0.05 -12.72
C SER A 60 11.87 -0.44 -14.02
N ASP A 61 11.40 -1.69 -14.06
CA ASP A 61 10.68 -2.26 -15.21
C ASP A 61 9.17 -1.98 -15.17
N GLY A 62 8.68 -1.37 -14.09
CA GLY A 62 7.27 -1.02 -13.90
C GLY A 62 6.41 -2.19 -13.41
N ILE A 63 7.03 -3.27 -12.94
CA ILE A 63 6.38 -4.48 -12.43
C ILE A 63 7.02 -4.90 -11.12
N ILE A 64 6.27 -4.88 -10.02
CA ILE A 64 6.71 -5.55 -8.79
C ILE A 64 6.57 -7.06 -8.98
N ASN A 65 7.70 -7.74 -9.11
CA ASN A 65 7.78 -9.18 -9.19
C ASN A 65 7.92 -9.84 -7.80
N ILE A 66 7.96 -11.17 -7.76
CA ILE A 66 8.05 -11.91 -6.49
C ILE A 66 9.34 -11.65 -5.71
N GLU A 67 10.48 -11.47 -6.39
CA GLU A 67 11.76 -11.25 -5.70
C GLU A 67 11.80 -9.85 -5.05
N GLU A 68 11.23 -8.85 -5.71
CA GLU A 68 11.10 -7.50 -5.17
C GLU A 68 10.13 -7.45 -3.99
N TYR A 69 8.99 -8.11 -4.12
CA TYR A 69 8.02 -8.23 -3.03
C TYR A 69 8.63 -8.96 -1.82
N ARG A 70 9.37 -10.05 -2.05
CA ARG A 70 10.12 -10.75 -0.98
C ARG A 70 11.12 -9.82 -0.31
N TYR A 71 11.91 -9.11 -1.10
CA TYR A 71 12.92 -8.18 -0.60
C TYR A 71 12.31 -7.09 0.29
N ASP A 72 11.21 -6.49 -0.15
CA ASP A 72 10.47 -5.49 0.62
C ASP A 72 9.87 -6.07 1.92
N CYS A 73 9.37 -7.31 1.89
CA CYS A 73 8.87 -7.98 3.09
C CYS A 73 9.99 -8.26 4.10
N VAL A 74 11.09 -8.91 3.70
CA VAL A 74 12.17 -9.28 4.64
C VAL A 74 12.87 -8.07 5.28
N GLN A 75 12.76 -6.88 4.70
CA GLN A 75 13.26 -5.65 5.31
C GLN A 75 12.37 -5.12 6.45
N ARG A 76 11.10 -5.49 6.49
CA ARG A 76 10.08 -4.92 7.40
C ARG A 76 9.58 -5.92 8.45
N MET A 77 9.79 -7.22 8.24
CA MET A 77 9.34 -8.27 9.13
C MET A 77 10.35 -9.42 9.24
N VAL A 78 10.33 -10.09 10.39
CA VAL A 78 11.04 -11.35 10.60
C VAL A 78 10.18 -12.48 10.05
N LEU A 79 10.77 -13.32 9.21
CA LEU A 79 10.08 -14.40 8.51
C LEU A 79 10.78 -15.72 8.78
N GLU A 80 10.02 -16.76 9.13
CA GLU A 80 10.56 -18.10 9.38
C GLU A 80 10.67 -18.94 8.09
N ASP A 81 9.77 -18.72 7.14
CA ASP A 81 9.73 -19.39 5.84
C ASP A 81 9.50 -18.35 4.74
N ILE A 82 10.17 -18.48 3.61
CA ILE A 82 9.91 -17.61 2.46
C ILE A 82 8.60 -17.98 1.75
N LYS A 83 8.14 -19.23 1.92
CA LYS A 83 6.92 -19.72 1.28
C LYS A 83 5.68 -18.91 1.68
N ILE A 84 5.59 -18.48 2.94
CA ILE A 84 4.44 -17.67 3.39
C ILE A 84 4.38 -16.30 2.68
N VAL A 85 5.53 -15.77 2.27
CA VAL A 85 5.63 -14.54 1.48
C VAL A 85 5.20 -14.80 0.04
N ASP A 86 5.61 -15.94 -0.53
CA ASP A 86 5.18 -16.35 -1.86
C ASP A 86 3.67 -16.52 -1.95
N ASP A 87 3.08 -17.20 -0.97
CA ASP A 87 1.64 -17.45 -0.89
C ASP A 87 0.89 -16.12 -0.77
N ALA A 88 1.38 -15.20 0.08
CA ALA A 88 0.86 -13.83 0.19
C ALA A 88 0.93 -13.09 -1.15
N PHE A 89 2.06 -13.13 -1.86
CA PHE A 89 2.20 -12.49 -3.17
C PHE A 89 1.22 -13.07 -4.20
N TYR A 90 1.14 -14.41 -4.29
CA TYR A 90 0.28 -15.07 -5.28
C TYR A 90 -1.21 -14.84 -5.04
N SER A 91 -1.61 -14.58 -3.80
CA SER A 91 -2.98 -14.20 -3.44
C SER A 91 -3.40 -12.83 -4.03
N LEU A 92 -2.44 -11.91 -4.23
CA LEU A 92 -2.69 -10.57 -4.79
C LEU A 92 -2.95 -10.61 -6.30
N LEU A 93 -2.41 -11.61 -6.99
CA LEU A 93 -2.37 -11.67 -8.44
C LEU A 93 -3.70 -12.15 -9.04
N ASN A 94 -4.16 -11.45 -10.07
CA ASN A 94 -5.13 -11.99 -11.02
C ASN A 94 -4.42 -12.59 -12.25
N ASP A 95 -5.20 -13.07 -13.23
CA ASP A 95 -4.65 -13.72 -14.42
C ASP A 95 -3.89 -12.77 -15.37
N ASP A 96 -4.18 -11.47 -15.34
CA ASP A 96 -3.39 -10.47 -16.08
C ASP A 96 -2.05 -10.20 -15.39
N ASP A 97 -2.07 -10.04 -14.07
CA ASP A 97 -0.86 -9.83 -13.26
C ASP A 97 0.12 -11.01 -13.43
N ARG A 98 -0.40 -12.25 -13.36
CA ARG A 98 0.39 -13.47 -13.62
C ARG A 98 1.00 -13.50 -15.02
N ARG A 99 0.25 -13.08 -16.05
CA ARG A 99 0.74 -13.02 -17.44
C ARG A 99 1.82 -11.96 -17.62
N ARG A 100 1.76 -10.86 -16.86
CA ARG A 100 2.77 -9.79 -16.88
C ARG A 100 4.00 -10.12 -16.03
N GLY A 101 3.90 -11.09 -15.12
CA GLY A 101 4.98 -11.48 -14.22
C GLY A 101 4.95 -10.78 -12.86
N GLY A 102 3.88 -10.03 -12.54
CA GLY A 102 3.78 -9.31 -11.28
C GLY A 102 2.76 -8.16 -11.30
N LEU A 103 2.86 -7.28 -10.31
CA LEU A 103 1.96 -6.16 -10.12
C LEU A 103 2.44 -4.92 -10.87
N THR A 104 1.63 -4.43 -11.80
CA THR A 104 1.85 -3.11 -12.41
C THR A 104 1.52 -1.99 -11.43
N LEU A 105 1.98 -0.76 -11.71
CA LEU A 105 1.62 0.42 -10.91
C LEU A 105 0.09 0.57 -10.74
N SER A 106 -0.69 0.41 -11.81
CA SER A 106 -2.16 0.50 -11.74
C SER A 106 -2.76 -0.54 -10.81
N ARG A 107 -2.25 -1.78 -10.87
CA ARG A 107 -2.73 -2.85 -9.99
C ARG A 107 -2.35 -2.61 -8.54
N TYR A 108 -1.13 -2.14 -8.31
CA TYR A 108 -0.64 -1.77 -6.99
C TYR A 108 -1.48 -0.64 -6.37
N GLN A 109 -1.82 0.40 -7.16
CA GLN A 109 -2.69 1.49 -6.73
C GLN A 109 -4.09 1.00 -6.30
N GLU A 110 -4.69 0.08 -7.06
CA GLU A 110 -5.96 -0.55 -6.71
C GLU A 110 -5.89 -1.36 -5.41
N LEU A 111 -4.86 -2.19 -5.27
CA LEU A 111 -4.63 -3.00 -4.07
C LEU A 111 -4.38 -2.12 -2.85
N PHE A 112 -3.59 -1.05 -2.98
CA PHE A 112 -3.33 -0.13 -1.87
C PHE A 112 -4.62 0.58 -1.42
N ALA A 113 -5.44 1.04 -2.37
CA ALA A 113 -6.73 1.64 -2.04
C ALA A 113 -7.66 0.65 -1.31
N GLN A 114 -7.66 -0.61 -1.72
CA GLN A 114 -8.39 -1.67 -1.03
C GLN A 114 -7.81 -1.93 0.37
N PHE A 115 -6.49 -1.99 0.53
CA PHE A 115 -5.85 -2.18 1.83
C PHE A 115 -6.25 -1.08 2.83
N LEU A 116 -6.29 0.19 2.40
CA LEU A 116 -6.65 1.31 3.28
C LEU A 116 -8.16 1.46 3.53
N GLY A 117 -9.00 1.07 2.57
CA GLY A 117 -10.40 1.48 2.53
C GLY A 117 -11.44 0.37 2.48
N ASN A 118 -11.03 -0.89 2.28
CA ASN A 118 -11.93 -2.03 2.22
C ASN A 118 -12.15 -2.61 3.62
N THR A 119 -13.40 -2.71 4.04
CA THR A 119 -13.78 -3.27 5.35
C THR A 119 -14.10 -4.76 5.28
N ASN A 120 -13.97 -5.41 4.12
CA ASN A 120 -14.13 -6.85 3.98
C ASN A 120 -12.84 -7.57 4.40
N GLU A 121 -12.93 -8.37 5.46
CA GLU A 121 -11.80 -9.15 6.00
C GLU A 121 -11.24 -10.19 5.01
N ASN A 122 -12.03 -10.60 4.00
CA ASN A 122 -11.58 -11.54 2.97
C ASN A 122 -10.94 -10.86 1.75
N CYS A 123 -10.57 -9.58 1.86
CA CYS A 123 -9.94 -8.86 0.75
C CYS A 123 -8.47 -9.26 0.62
N GLU A 124 -8.07 -9.80 -0.53
CA GLU A 124 -6.66 -10.21 -0.78
C GLU A 124 -5.65 -9.06 -0.62
N ALA A 125 -6.10 -7.81 -0.77
CA ALA A 125 -5.25 -6.63 -0.58
C ALA A 125 -4.60 -6.55 0.80
N ILE A 126 -5.12 -7.25 1.81
CA ILE A 126 -4.51 -7.37 3.13
C ILE A 126 -3.07 -7.92 3.07
N HIS A 127 -2.74 -8.67 2.02
CA HIS A 127 -1.41 -9.22 1.79
C HIS A 127 -0.46 -8.26 1.07
N LEU A 128 -0.87 -7.02 0.76
CA LEU A 128 -0.03 -6.07 0.00
C LEU A 128 1.33 -5.77 0.69
N PHE A 129 1.38 -5.87 2.02
CA PHE A 129 2.58 -5.62 2.80
C PHE A 129 3.17 -6.86 3.47
N GLY A 130 2.79 -8.05 3.00
CA GLY A 130 3.25 -9.34 3.54
C GLY A 130 2.13 -10.16 4.18
N PRO A 131 2.47 -11.35 4.71
CA PRO A 131 1.52 -12.19 5.45
C PRO A 131 1.03 -11.53 6.74
N LEU A 132 -0.22 -11.81 7.15
CA LEU A 132 -0.85 -11.24 8.35
C LEU A 132 -0.63 -12.06 9.64
N GLU A 133 -0.47 -13.38 9.52
CA GLU A 133 -0.28 -14.29 10.65
C GLU A 133 1.01 -15.08 10.47
N PHE A 134 1.73 -15.28 11.58
CA PHE A 134 2.92 -16.12 11.70
C PHE A 134 2.60 -17.30 12.62
#